data_AF-A0A8H4UH66-F1
#
_entry.id   AF-A0A8H4UH66-F1
#
_cell.length_a   1.000
_cell.length_b   1.000
_cell.length_c   1.000
_cell.angle_alpha   90.00
_cell.angle_beta   90.00
_cell.angle_gamma   90.00
#
_symmetry.space_group_name_H-M   'P 1'
#
loop_
_entity.id
_entity.type
_entity.pdbx_description
1 polymer ?
#
loop_
_entity_poly.entity_id
_entity_poly.type
_entity_poly.pdbx_seq_one_letter_code
_entity_poly.pdbx_strand_id
1 'polypeptide(L)'
;MEAQSVEASGSTAREPKMLQLYPNGDAIVVVHHPTKQSLKCLVSSIILRAASPYFDALFGSDFKEGASVRQGNCPEITLQEDDPDAMEIILSALHFKYSSRFTSLTPAELASVARQSDKYTCNGALQPWISTWLSTIEDVADPKDAGLLLTAAYFFRSPESISIVSRKAIPHLNLDFEAGWSKDQTTAALPFEIKDALQTCTVELRIAAYFNILEKHHLWPSVQAFKIHTVSGLEKRIKRVSEDREHHCDAGTDCPLYKVLWAMPDTISTIIGEIPGISLEESEEEHGQN
;
A
#
# COMPACT_ATOMS: atom_id res chain seq x y z
N MET A 1 54.02 -33.83 -9.32
CA MET A 1 52.86 -34.25 -8.52
C MET A 1 53.09 -33.74 -7.11
N GLU A 2 52.09 -33.06 -6.57
CA GLU A 2 51.89 -32.69 -5.15
C GLU A 2 52.84 -31.61 -4.58
N ALA A 3 52.38 -30.59 -3.86
CA ALA A 3 51.06 -30.24 -3.34
C ALA A 3 50.95 -28.70 -3.24
N GLN A 4 49.85 -28.14 -3.72
CA GLN A 4 49.43 -26.78 -3.39
C GLN A 4 48.48 -26.85 -2.20
N SER A 5 48.89 -26.24 -1.09
CA SER A 5 48.08 -26.05 0.11
C SER A 5 46.91 -25.13 -0.21
N VAL A 6 45.69 -25.67 -0.08
CA VAL A 6 44.44 -24.92 -0.18
C VAL A 6 44.24 -24.21 1.16
N GLU A 7 44.36 -22.88 1.15
CA GLU A 7 43.93 -22.05 2.27
C GLU A 7 42.41 -22.11 2.39
N ALA A 8 41.92 -22.68 3.48
CA ALA A 8 40.52 -22.64 3.86
C ALA A 8 40.16 -21.19 4.23
N SER A 9 39.37 -20.53 3.38
CA SER A 9 38.77 -19.23 3.67
C SER A 9 37.75 -19.38 4.80
N GLY A 10 38.18 -19.12 6.03
CA GLY A 10 37.27 -18.95 7.16
C GLY A 10 36.32 -17.78 6.88
N SER A 11 35.02 -18.05 6.88
CA SER A 11 33.99 -17.02 6.91
C SER A 11 34.10 -16.30 8.25
N THR A 12 34.77 -15.15 8.28
CA THR A 12 34.79 -14.28 9.44
C THR A 12 33.42 -13.61 9.54
N ALA A 13 32.58 -14.09 10.46
CA ALA A 13 31.34 -13.43 10.81
C ALA A 13 31.66 -12.00 11.26
N ARG A 14 31.22 -11.02 10.45
CA ARG A 14 31.42 -9.60 10.72
C ARG A 14 30.74 -9.27 12.05
N GLU A 15 31.47 -8.69 13.01
CA GLU A 15 30.89 -8.33 14.30
C GLU A 15 29.63 -7.45 14.12
N PRO A 16 28.55 -7.69 14.88
CA PRO A 16 27.33 -6.90 14.79
C PRO A 16 27.62 -5.41 15.08
N LYS A 17 27.02 -4.52 14.29
CA LYS A 17 27.06 -3.07 14.54
C LYS A 17 26.42 -2.81 15.91
N MET A 18 27.15 -2.18 16.83
CA MET A 18 26.63 -1.70 18.11
C MET A 18 26.13 -0.27 17.96
N LEU A 19 24.84 -0.06 18.20
CA LEU A 19 24.17 1.23 18.18
C LEU A 19 23.86 1.67 19.61
N GLN A 20 24.46 2.78 20.05
CA GLN A 20 24.23 3.33 21.38
C GLN A 20 23.01 4.27 21.38
N LEU A 21 21.82 3.71 21.61
CA LEU A 21 20.57 4.48 21.62
C LEU A 21 20.36 5.24 22.92
N TYR A 22 20.88 4.74 24.04
CA TYR A 22 20.89 5.45 25.31
C TYR A 22 22.27 5.38 25.95
N PRO A 23 22.90 6.53 26.33
CA PRO A 23 24.25 6.53 26.89
C PRO A 23 24.41 5.64 28.13
N ASN A 24 23.40 5.66 29.01
CA ASN A 24 23.35 4.85 30.24
C ASN A 24 22.36 3.68 30.09
N GLY A 25 22.34 3.05 28.91
CA GLY A 25 21.45 1.92 28.67
C GLY A 25 21.75 0.76 29.61
N ASP A 26 20.70 0.03 29.98
CA ASP A 26 20.68 -1.04 30.98
C ASP A 26 20.31 -2.40 30.37
N ALA A 27 20.12 -2.46 29.04
CA ALA A 27 19.94 -3.71 28.31
C ALA A 27 20.51 -3.58 26.88
N ILE A 28 20.93 -4.71 26.30
CA ILE A 28 21.35 -4.81 24.91
C ILE A 28 20.33 -5.65 24.14
N VAL A 29 19.70 -5.06 23.12
CA VAL A 29 18.83 -5.79 22.21
C VAL A 29 19.64 -6.24 21.01
N VAL A 30 19.72 -7.54 20.77
CA VAL A 30 20.38 -8.17 19.62
C VAL A 30 19.31 -8.58 18.61
N VAL A 31 19.24 -7.88 17.48
CA VAL A 31 18.28 -8.18 16.40
C VAL A 31 18.95 -9.10 15.40
N HIS A 32 18.39 -10.29 15.23
CA HIS A 32 18.90 -11.32 14.34
C HIS A 32 17.91 -11.64 13.23
N HIS A 33 18.43 -11.72 12.00
CA HIS A 33 17.72 -12.15 10.81
C HIS A 33 18.55 -13.18 10.05
N PRO A 34 17.95 -14.21 9.44
CA PRO A 34 18.70 -15.24 8.71
C PRO A 34 19.56 -14.70 7.57
N THR A 35 19.13 -13.59 6.94
CA THR A 35 19.75 -13.05 5.73
C THR A 35 20.34 -11.65 5.88
N LYS A 36 20.15 -10.98 7.02
CA LYS A 36 20.64 -9.61 7.25
C LYS A 36 21.68 -9.59 8.35
N GLN A 37 22.60 -8.61 8.28
CA GLN A 37 23.60 -8.41 9.33
C GLN A 37 22.89 -8.10 10.65
N SER A 38 23.26 -8.81 11.73
CA SER A 38 22.68 -8.58 13.04
C SER A 38 23.03 -7.18 13.58
N LEU A 39 22.10 -6.61 14.33
CA LEU A 39 22.22 -5.30 14.97
C LEU A 39 22.22 -5.48 16.48
N LYS A 40 23.14 -4.82 17.18
CA LYS A 40 23.10 -4.69 18.65
C LYS A 40 22.74 -3.26 19.01
N CYS A 41 21.77 -3.09 19.92
CA CYS A 41 21.33 -1.79 20.39
C CYS A 41 21.46 -1.71 21.91
N LEU A 42 22.27 -0.78 22.42
CA LEU A 42 22.25 -0.44 23.85
C LEU A 42 21.07 0.50 24.12
N VAL A 43 20.09 0.01 24.88
CA VAL A 43 18.77 0.63 25.08
C VAL A 43 18.51 0.92 26.56
N SER A 44 17.50 1.75 26.83
CA SER A 44 16.91 1.89 28.16
C SER A 44 15.65 1.04 28.27
N SER A 45 15.66 0.07 29.19
CA SER A 45 14.53 -0.78 29.53
C SER A 45 13.32 0.07 29.95
N ILE A 46 13.52 1.11 30.75
CA ILE A 46 12.44 2.01 31.22
C ILE A 46 11.71 2.66 30.03
N ILE A 47 12.45 3.16 29.04
CA ILE A 47 11.85 3.77 27.84
C ILE A 47 11.07 2.72 27.05
N LEU A 48 11.63 1.53 26.85
CA LEU A 48 10.96 0.45 26.11
C LEU A 48 9.67 0.00 26.82
N ARG A 49 9.70 -0.17 28.14
CA ARG A 49 8.53 -0.51 28.95
C ARG A 49 7.42 0.55 28.84
N ALA A 50 7.78 1.83 28.91
CA ALA A 50 6.82 2.91 28.77
C ALA A 50 6.18 2.94 27.38
N ALA A 51 6.92 2.55 26.34
CA ALA A 51 6.50 2.64 24.95
C ALA A 51 5.69 1.43 24.46
N SER A 52 5.89 0.25 25.03
CA SER A 52 5.40 -1.01 24.49
C SER A 52 4.95 -1.98 25.59
N PRO A 53 3.69 -2.46 25.55
CA PRO A 53 3.21 -3.51 26.44
C PRO A 53 4.05 -4.80 26.37
N TYR A 54 4.58 -5.15 25.19
CA TYR A 54 5.47 -6.30 25.05
C TYR A 54 6.74 -6.13 25.86
N PHE A 55 7.42 -4.98 25.72
CA PHE A 55 8.64 -4.70 26.47
C PHE A 55 8.36 -4.47 27.96
N ASP A 56 7.18 -3.94 28.33
CA ASP A 56 6.76 -3.88 29.73
C ASP A 56 6.62 -5.27 30.35
N ALA A 57 6.00 -6.22 29.64
CA ALA A 57 5.95 -7.60 30.10
C ALA A 57 7.36 -8.20 30.21
N LEU A 58 8.24 -7.97 29.24
CA LEU A 58 9.59 -8.53 29.21
C LEU A 58 10.47 -8.04 30.37
N PHE A 59 10.49 -6.73 30.62
CA PHE A 59 11.39 -6.11 31.62
C PHE A 59 10.72 -5.85 32.97
N GLY A 60 9.39 -5.76 33.01
CA GLY A 60 8.62 -5.47 34.22
C GLY A 60 8.26 -6.70 35.05
N SER A 61 8.19 -7.89 34.45
CA SER A 61 7.84 -9.13 35.15
C SER A 61 9.06 -9.81 35.81
N ASP A 62 8.85 -11.03 36.32
CA ASP A 62 9.89 -11.89 36.88
C ASP A 62 10.65 -12.72 35.83
N PHE A 63 10.54 -12.36 34.55
CA PHE A 63 11.44 -12.89 33.54
C PHE A 63 12.91 -12.58 33.87
N LYS A 64 13.79 -13.47 33.41
CA LYS A 64 15.23 -13.43 33.70
C LYS A 64 15.84 -12.08 33.28
N GLU A 65 15.40 -11.56 32.14
CA GLU A 65 15.81 -10.30 31.55
C GLU A 65 15.49 -9.13 32.49
N GLY A 66 14.23 -8.99 32.89
CA GLY A 66 13.80 -7.96 33.84
C GLY A 66 14.48 -8.07 35.20
N ALA A 67 14.63 -9.29 35.74
CA ALA A 67 15.34 -9.53 36.99
C ALA A 67 16.82 -9.13 36.91
N SER A 68 17.48 -9.42 35.78
CA SER A 68 18.88 -9.08 35.54
C SER A 68 19.09 -7.56 35.52
N VAL A 69 18.22 -6.82 34.83
CA VAL A 69 18.24 -5.33 34.83
C VAL A 69 18.06 -4.78 36.25
N ARG A 70 17.10 -5.30 37.03
CA ARG A 70 16.86 -4.84 38.42
C ARG A 70 18.04 -5.09 39.36
N GLN A 71 18.88 -6.09 39.06
CA GLN A 71 20.11 -6.38 39.79
C GLN A 71 21.28 -5.47 39.37
N GLY A 72 21.07 -4.53 38.45
CA GLY A 72 22.10 -3.62 37.93
C GLY A 72 22.99 -4.23 36.85
N ASN A 73 22.61 -5.39 36.29
CA ASN A 73 23.30 -5.99 35.15
C ASN A 73 22.77 -5.41 33.83
N CYS A 74 23.50 -5.63 32.74
CA CYS A 74 23.09 -5.28 31.38
C CYS A 74 22.92 -6.56 30.54
N PRO A 75 21.73 -7.20 30.57
CA PRO A 75 21.50 -8.44 29.82
C PRO A 75 21.46 -8.20 28.31
N GLU A 76 21.93 -9.18 27.54
CA GLU A 76 21.68 -9.26 26.09
C GLU A 76 20.38 -10.05 25.84
N ILE A 77 19.44 -9.45 25.11
CA ILE A 77 18.18 -10.06 24.67
C ILE A 77 18.20 -10.23 23.16
N THR A 78 18.05 -11.45 22.68
CA THR A 78 18.03 -11.72 21.24
C THR A 78 16.60 -11.79 20.70
N LEU A 79 16.32 -10.95 19.70
CA LEU A 79 15.09 -10.95 18.91
C LEU A 79 15.35 -11.74 17.62
N GLN A 80 14.63 -12.86 17.45
CA GLN A 80 14.84 -13.81 16.36
C GLN A 80 13.86 -13.54 15.21
N GLU A 81 14.36 -13.65 13.98
CA GLU A 81 13.59 -13.46 12.74
C GLU A 81 13.04 -12.04 12.59
N ASP A 82 13.75 -11.07 13.15
CA ASP A 82 13.42 -9.64 13.13
C ASP A 82 14.32 -8.90 12.14
N ASP A 83 13.76 -7.93 11.45
CA ASP A 83 14.48 -7.14 10.46
C ASP A 83 15.32 -6.05 11.15
N PRO A 84 16.66 -6.11 11.11
CA PRO A 84 17.53 -5.19 11.81
C PRO A 84 17.37 -3.74 11.33
N ASP A 85 17.07 -3.50 10.06
CA ASP A 85 16.90 -2.15 9.52
C ASP A 85 15.66 -1.47 10.11
N ALA A 86 14.56 -2.21 10.18
CA ALA A 86 13.31 -1.69 10.71
C ALA A 86 13.31 -1.64 12.25
N MET A 87 14.03 -2.53 12.95
CA MET A 87 14.25 -2.37 14.40
C MET A 87 15.18 -1.21 14.72
N GLU A 88 16.18 -0.90 13.88
CA GLU A 88 16.99 0.31 14.04
C GLU A 88 16.09 1.55 14.04
N ILE A 89 15.13 1.63 13.10
CA ILE A 89 14.15 2.72 13.00
C ILE A 89 13.27 2.78 14.26
N ILE A 90 12.62 1.67 14.62
CA ILE A 90 11.70 1.59 15.76
C ILE A 90 12.41 1.99 17.05
N LEU A 91 13.53 1.33 17.37
CA LEU A 91 14.23 1.55 18.63
C LEU A 91 14.83 2.96 18.70
N SER A 92 15.32 3.51 17.58
CA SER A 92 15.80 4.89 17.53
C SER A 92 14.67 5.88 17.81
N ALA A 93 13.48 5.67 17.22
CA ALA A 93 12.33 6.53 17.43
C ALA A 93 11.86 6.50 18.89
N LEU A 94 11.79 5.32 19.50
CA LEU A 94 11.43 5.17 20.91
C LEU A 94 12.41 5.86 21.86
N HIS A 95 13.70 5.90 21.50
CA HIS A 95 14.76 6.55 22.29
C HIS A 95 15.00 8.03 21.91
N PHE A 96 14.11 8.63 21.13
CA PHE A 96 14.25 10.02 20.66
C PHE A 96 15.57 10.30 19.94
N LYS A 97 16.14 9.27 19.29
CA LYS A 97 17.35 9.39 18.48
C LYS A 97 16.97 9.67 17.05
N TYR A 98 17.30 10.86 16.58
CA TYR A 98 17.08 11.25 15.20
C TYR A 98 17.76 10.26 14.25
N SER A 99 17.02 9.87 13.21
CA SER A 99 17.53 9.19 12.03
C SER A 99 17.01 9.92 10.80
N SER A 100 17.88 10.11 9.81
CA SER A 100 17.46 10.65 8.51
C SER A 100 16.44 9.76 7.81
N ARG A 101 16.34 8.48 8.18
CA ARG A 101 15.32 7.55 7.66
C ARG A 101 13.90 7.87 8.17
N PHE A 102 13.74 8.76 9.14
CA PHE A 102 12.42 9.11 9.64
C PHE A 102 11.65 10.07 8.73
N THR A 103 12.31 10.74 7.80
CA THR A 103 11.65 11.70 6.90
C THR A 103 11.01 11.04 5.69
N SER A 104 11.54 9.91 5.24
CA SER A 104 11.01 9.15 4.12
C SER A 104 11.45 7.69 4.23
N LEU A 105 10.48 6.79 4.13
CA LEU A 105 10.70 5.35 4.03
C LEU A 105 10.18 4.87 2.68
N THR A 106 10.89 3.95 2.05
CA THR A 106 10.35 3.21 0.91
C THR A 106 9.13 2.36 1.34
N PRO A 107 8.22 1.99 0.42
CA PRO A 107 7.10 1.11 0.74
C PRO A 107 7.51 -0.18 1.45
N ALA A 108 8.62 -0.80 1.03
CA ALA A 108 9.15 -2.02 1.63
C ALA A 108 9.67 -1.80 3.06
N GLU A 109 10.42 -0.72 3.30
CA GLU A 109 10.87 -0.36 4.65
C GLU A 109 9.69 -0.04 5.56
N LEU A 110 8.72 0.73 5.07
CA LEU A 110 7.53 1.11 5.84
C LEU A 110 6.71 -0.12 6.24
N ALA A 111 6.51 -1.07 5.33
CA ALA A 111 5.82 -2.33 5.62
C ALA A 111 6.60 -3.19 6.64
N SER A 112 7.93 -3.24 6.54
CA SER A 112 8.79 -3.95 7.51
C SER A 112 8.72 -3.31 8.90
N VAL A 113 8.75 -1.97 8.98
CA VAL A 113 8.57 -1.21 10.23
C VAL A 113 7.19 -1.46 10.81
N ALA A 114 6.12 -1.42 10.00
CA ALA A 114 4.76 -1.67 10.45
C ALA A 114 4.60 -3.05 11.07
N ARG A 115 5.08 -4.08 10.38
CA ARG A 115 5.01 -5.48 10.85
C ARG A 115 5.71 -5.66 12.20
N GLN A 116 6.91 -5.10 12.37
CA GLN A 116 7.64 -5.20 13.63
C GLN A 116 7.05 -4.34 14.74
N SER A 117 6.54 -3.16 14.39
CA SER A 117 5.85 -2.29 15.33
C SER A 117 4.57 -2.95 15.86
N ASP A 118 3.79 -3.63 15.02
CA ASP A 118 2.64 -4.42 15.46
C ASP A 118 3.07 -5.62 16.33
N LYS A 119 4.08 -6.39 15.89
CA LYS A 119 4.65 -7.53 16.63
C LYS A 119 5.04 -7.15 18.06
N TYR A 120 5.70 -6.01 18.24
CA TYR A 120 6.15 -5.52 19.54
C TYR A 120 5.19 -4.51 20.18
N THR A 121 4.00 -4.31 19.60
CA THR A 121 2.98 -3.39 20.12
C THR A 121 3.50 -1.96 20.34
N CYS A 122 4.34 -1.47 19.43
CA CYS A 122 4.95 -0.14 19.46
C CYS A 122 4.11 0.94 18.75
N ASN A 123 3.01 0.56 18.08
CA ASN A 123 2.21 1.48 17.26
C ASN A 123 1.77 2.73 18.06
N GLY A 124 1.39 2.57 19.32
CA GLY A 124 0.95 3.68 20.18
C GLY A 124 2.05 4.73 20.38
N ALA A 125 3.27 4.30 20.70
CA ALA A 125 4.41 5.19 20.89
C ALA A 125 4.92 5.79 19.57
N LEU A 126 4.73 5.09 18.45
CA LEU A 126 5.16 5.55 17.13
C LEU A 126 4.10 6.39 16.37
N GLN A 127 2.92 6.65 16.95
CA GLN A 127 1.83 7.36 16.25
C GLN A 127 2.23 8.65 15.54
N PRO A 128 3.06 9.55 16.12
CA PRO A 128 3.48 10.76 15.42
C PRO A 128 4.22 10.44 14.12
N TRP A 129 5.12 9.46 14.15
CA TRP A 129 5.90 9.03 12.99
C TRP A 129 5.05 8.27 11.97
N ILE A 130 4.17 7.39 12.44
CA ILE A 130 3.22 6.67 11.57
C ILE A 130 2.37 7.67 10.77
N SER A 131 1.87 8.71 11.43
CA SER A 131 1.08 9.77 10.78
C SER A 131 1.91 10.48 9.70
N THR A 132 3.17 10.82 9.98
CA THR A 132 4.09 11.40 9.00
C THR A 132 4.32 10.46 7.82
N TRP A 133 4.72 9.20 8.07
CA TRP A 133 5.04 8.25 7.01
C TRP A 133 3.85 7.90 6.11
N LEU A 134 2.65 7.78 6.69
CA LEU A 134 1.43 7.51 5.92
C LEU A 134 0.94 8.76 5.17
N SER A 135 1.25 9.96 5.65
CA SER A 135 0.90 11.21 4.94
C SER A 135 1.73 11.45 3.68
N THR A 136 2.94 10.88 3.59
CA THR A 136 3.83 10.99 2.43
C THR A 136 3.49 9.99 1.30
N ILE A 137 2.36 9.30 1.39
CA ILE A 137 1.89 8.38 0.34
C ILE A 137 1.33 9.19 -0.84
N GLU A 138 2.20 9.50 -1.80
CA GLU A 138 1.85 10.31 -2.95
C GLU A 138 1.40 9.45 -4.14
N ASP A 139 2.22 8.49 -4.57
CA ASP A 139 1.99 7.66 -5.77
C ASP A 139 1.88 6.16 -5.43
N VAL A 140 0.90 5.49 -6.04
CA VAL A 140 0.59 4.06 -5.86
C VAL A 140 0.38 3.40 -7.23
N ALA A 141 1.15 3.83 -8.23
CA ALA A 141 1.09 3.31 -9.59
C ALA A 141 1.64 1.88 -9.73
N ASP A 142 2.66 1.50 -8.95
CA ASP A 142 3.18 0.13 -8.94
C ASP A 142 2.32 -0.77 -8.05
N PRO A 143 1.69 -1.83 -8.60
CA PRO A 143 0.91 -2.79 -7.81
C PRO A 143 1.70 -3.41 -6.66
N LYS A 144 3.02 -3.58 -6.78
CA LYS A 144 3.82 -4.12 -5.67
C LYS A 144 3.91 -3.14 -4.50
N ASP A 145 4.21 -1.88 -4.79
CA ASP A 145 4.23 -0.82 -3.79
C ASP A 145 2.85 -0.63 -3.15
N ALA A 146 1.77 -0.75 -3.93
CA ALA A 146 0.41 -0.77 -3.40
C ALA A 146 0.22 -1.85 -2.32
N GLY A 147 0.62 -3.09 -2.61
CA GLY A 147 0.54 -4.20 -1.66
C GLY A 147 1.35 -3.94 -0.39
N LEU A 148 2.55 -3.37 -0.52
CA LEU A 148 3.42 -3.02 0.61
C LEU A 148 2.81 -1.91 1.48
N LEU A 149 2.29 -0.85 0.86
CA LEU A 149 1.64 0.26 1.56
C LEU A 149 0.35 -0.17 2.26
N LEU A 150 -0.47 -1.04 1.64
CA LEU A 150 -1.63 -1.65 2.29
C LEU A 150 -1.23 -2.50 3.48
N THR A 151 -0.15 -3.27 3.34
CA THR A 151 0.40 -4.09 4.43
C THR A 151 0.85 -3.19 5.59
N ALA A 152 1.52 -2.08 5.29
CA ALA A 152 1.92 -1.10 6.29
C ALA A 152 0.70 -0.50 7.00
N ALA A 153 -0.29 -0.02 6.25
CA ALA A 153 -1.51 0.55 6.80
C ALA A 153 -2.29 -0.45 7.69
N TYR A 154 -2.33 -1.72 7.28
CA TYR A 154 -2.93 -2.81 8.05
C TYR A 154 -2.22 -3.02 9.39
N PHE A 155 -0.90 -3.23 9.40
CA PHE A 155 -0.16 -3.47 10.64
C PHE A 155 -0.08 -2.23 11.54
N PHE A 156 -0.11 -1.01 10.98
CA PHE A 156 -0.25 0.21 11.77
C PHE A 156 -1.66 0.46 12.29
N ARG A 157 -2.64 -0.37 11.93
CA ARG A 157 -4.05 -0.24 12.32
C ARG A 157 -4.69 1.08 11.82
N SER A 158 -4.35 1.50 10.60
CA SER A 158 -4.89 2.70 9.97
C SER A 158 -5.92 2.38 8.88
N PRO A 159 -7.22 2.27 9.20
CA PRO A 159 -8.28 2.02 8.21
C PRO A 159 -8.42 3.17 7.21
N GLU A 160 -8.15 4.41 7.62
CA GLU A 160 -8.15 5.57 6.73
C GLU A 160 -7.09 5.42 5.63
N SER A 161 -5.86 5.04 6.00
CA SER A 161 -4.79 4.82 5.03
C SER A 161 -5.06 3.61 4.14
N ILE A 162 -5.71 2.55 4.64
CA ILE A 162 -6.18 1.44 3.78
C ILE A 162 -7.11 2.00 2.70
N SER A 163 -8.12 2.79 3.07
CA SER A 163 -9.06 3.38 2.09
C SER A 163 -8.35 4.28 1.06
N ILE A 164 -7.40 5.11 1.50
CA ILE A 164 -6.65 6.00 0.61
C ILE A 164 -5.80 5.21 -0.37
N VAL A 165 -5.02 4.24 0.12
CA VAL A 165 -4.12 3.43 -0.71
C VAL A 165 -4.92 2.56 -1.67
N SER A 166 -5.99 1.90 -1.23
CA SER A 166 -6.86 1.09 -2.08
C SER A 166 -7.42 1.90 -3.26
N ARG A 167 -7.96 3.09 -2.98
CA ARG A 167 -8.50 3.98 -4.03
C ARG A 167 -7.45 4.38 -5.06
N LYS A 168 -6.23 4.68 -4.62
CA LYS A 168 -5.11 5.02 -5.50
C LYS A 168 -4.58 3.80 -6.27
N ALA A 169 -4.67 2.59 -5.72
CA ALA A 169 -4.17 1.37 -6.33
C ALA A 169 -5.09 0.84 -7.44
N ILE A 170 -6.41 0.84 -7.23
CA ILE A 170 -7.43 0.27 -8.14
C ILE A 170 -7.20 0.59 -9.63
N PRO A 171 -6.86 1.83 -10.04
CA PRO A 171 -6.59 2.17 -11.44
C PRO A 171 -5.48 1.35 -12.09
N HIS A 172 -4.57 0.78 -11.30
CA HIS A 172 -3.34 0.12 -11.75
C HIS A 172 -3.35 -1.40 -11.53
N LEU A 173 -4.32 -1.94 -10.79
CA LEU A 173 -4.40 -3.38 -10.52
C LEU A 173 -4.92 -4.17 -11.73
N ASN A 174 -4.26 -5.29 -12.02
CA ASN A 174 -4.64 -6.29 -13.01
C ASN A 174 -5.26 -7.52 -12.34
N LEU A 175 -5.94 -8.40 -13.07
CA LEU A 175 -6.64 -9.56 -12.49
C LEU A 175 -5.74 -10.50 -11.66
N ASP A 176 -4.44 -10.56 -11.95
CA ASP A 176 -3.49 -11.46 -11.31
C ASP A 176 -2.61 -10.79 -10.23
N PHE A 177 -2.93 -9.57 -9.79
CA PHE A 177 -2.12 -8.82 -8.81
C PHE A 177 -1.83 -9.66 -7.55
N GLU A 178 -2.80 -10.44 -7.08
CA GLU A 178 -2.70 -11.26 -5.88
C GLU A 178 -1.64 -12.37 -6.00
N ALA A 179 -1.46 -12.93 -7.20
CA ALA A 179 -0.42 -13.92 -7.46
C ALA A 179 0.98 -13.30 -7.34
N GLY A 180 1.11 -12.01 -7.67
CA GLY A 180 2.33 -11.24 -7.42
C GLY A 180 2.58 -11.02 -5.94
N TRP A 181 1.55 -10.62 -5.19
CA TRP A 181 1.66 -10.34 -3.75
C TRP A 181 1.93 -11.58 -2.93
N SER A 182 1.33 -12.72 -3.28
CA SER A 182 1.55 -13.99 -2.58
C SER A 182 3.01 -14.50 -2.63
N LYS A 183 3.86 -13.98 -3.52
CA LYS A 183 5.28 -14.35 -3.62
C LYS A 183 6.18 -13.60 -2.64
N ASP A 184 5.73 -12.44 -2.15
CA ASP A 184 6.48 -11.61 -1.22
C ASP A 184 5.96 -11.86 0.19
N GLN A 185 6.84 -12.26 1.11
CA GLN A 185 6.45 -12.63 2.48
C GLN A 185 5.74 -11.48 3.21
N THR A 186 6.05 -10.22 2.87
CA THR A 186 5.45 -9.05 3.51
C THR A 186 4.02 -8.85 3.02
N THR A 187 3.80 -8.79 1.70
CA THR A 187 2.45 -8.57 1.16
C THR A 187 1.57 -9.82 1.21
N ALA A 188 2.15 -11.01 1.33
CA ALA A 188 1.42 -12.23 1.64
C ALA A 188 0.66 -12.14 2.98
N ALA A 189 1.19 -11.39 3.95
CA ALA A 189 0.58 -11.21 5.27
C ALA A 189 -0.66 -10.29 5.27
N LEU A 190 -0.95 -9.61 4.16
CA LEU A 190 -2.15 -8.79 4.02
C LEU A 190 -3.41 -9.68 4.06
N PRO A 191 -4.44 -9.35 4.86
CA PRO A 191 -5.67 -10.14 4.97
C PRO A 191 -6.41 -10.36 3.65
N PHE A 192 -7.11 -11.49 3.57
CA PHE A 192 -7.91 -11.85 2.41
C PHE A 192 -8.99 -10.81 2.12
N GLU A 193 -9.64 -10.26 3.14
CA GLU A 193 -10.75 -9.31 2.99
C GLU A 193 -10.31 -8.01 2.28
N ILE A 194 -9.07 -7.56 2.52
CA ILE A 194 -8.52 -6.39 1.84
C ILE A 194 -8.20 -6.74 0.38
N LYS A 195 -7.68 -7.93 0.11
CA LYS A 195 -7.36 -8.39 -1.26
C LYS A 195 -8.64 -8.58 -2.08
N ASP A 196 -9.64 -9.24 -1.52
CA ASP A 196 -10.94 -9.51 -2.14
C ASP A 196 -11.66 -8.21 -2.53
N ALA A 197 -11.66 -7.21 -1.64
CA ALA A 197 -12.24 -5.89 -1.94
C ALA A 197 -11.61 -5.23 -3.18
N LEU A 198 -10.31 -5.41 -3.40
CA LEU A 198 -9.59 -4.85 -4.56
C LEU A 198 -9.87 -5.59 -5.87
N GLN A 199 -10.28 -6.85 -5.82
CA GLN A 199 -10.62 -7.64 -7.01
C GLN A 199 -11.91 -7.18 -7.70
N THR A 200 -12.72 -6.37 -7.02
CA THR A 200 -13.97 -5.81 -7.59
C THR A 200 -13.74 -4.88 -8.79
N CYS A 201 -12.53 -4.32 -8.94
CA CYS A 201 -12.20 -3.41 -10.03
C CYS A 201 -10.74 -3.52 -10.46
N THR A 202 -10.50 -4.29 -11.51
CA THR A 202 -9.19 -4.40 -12.19
C THR A 202 -9.24 -3.83 -13.59
N VAL A 203 -8.08 -3.70 -14.24
CA VAL A 203 -7.97 -3.24 -15.64
C VAL A 203 -8.88 -4.05 -16.56
N GLU A 204 -8.84 -5.38 -16.47
CA GLU A 204 -9.58 -6.29 -17.35
C GLU A 204 -11.08 -6.23 -17.08
N LEU A 205 -11.49 -6.14 -15.80
CA LEU A 205 -12.90 -5.99 -15.44
C LEU A 205 -13.47 -4.66 -15.93
N ARG A 206 -12.68 -3.58 -15.89
CA ARG A 206 -13.08 -2.28 -16.46
C ARG A 206 -13.24 -2.35 -17.96
N ILE A 207 -12.35 -3.04 -18.67
CA ILE A 207 -12.45 -3.25 -20.12
C ILE A 207 -13.70 -4.07 -20.46
N ALA A 208 -13.94 -5.18 -19.74
CA ALA A 208 -15.12 -6.00 -19.93
C ALA A 208 -16.42 -5.21 -19.67
N ALA A 209 -16.47 -4.46 -18.57
CA ALA A 209 -17.62 -3.62 -18.23
C ALA A 209 -17.85 -2.52 -19.28
N TYR A 210 -16.79 -1.88 -19.79
CA TYR A 210 -16.90 -0.90 -20.87
C TYR A 210 -17.62 -1.48 -22.09
N PHE A 211 -17.18 -2.64 -22.59
CA PHE A 211 -17.81 -3.26 -23.76
C PHE A 211 -19.24 -3.72 -23.49
N ASN A 212 -19.52 -4.28 -22.30
CA ASN A 212 -20.88 -4.66 -21.92
C ASN A 212 -21.83 -3.45 -21.90
N ILE A 213 -21.38 -2.31 -21.38
CA ILE A 213 -22.16 -1.06 -21.38
C ILE A 213 -22.40 -0.58 -22.82
N LEU A 214 -21.38 -0.58 -23.67
CA LEU A 214 -21.57 -0.20 -25.08
C LEU A 214 -22.53 -1.13 -25.81
N GLU A 215 -22.44 -2.44 -25.58
CA GLU A 215 -23.35 -3.42 -26.19
C GLU A 215 -24.79 -3.21 -25.72
N LYS A 216 -25.01 -3.04 -24.41
CA LYS A 216 -26.31 -2.73 -23.80
C LYS A 216 -26.98 -1.50 -24.40
N HIS A 217 -26.21 -0.46 -24.72
CA HIS A 217 -26.74 0.76 -25.34
C HIS A 217 -26.73 0.72 -26.88
N HIS A 218 -26.40 -0.43 -27.48
CA HIS A 218 -26.33 -0.68 -28.93
C HIS A 218 -25.30 0.19 -29.67
N LEU A 219 -24.18 0.47 -29.01
CA LEU A 219 -23.02 1.18 -29.55
C LEU A 219 -21.85 0.24 -29.88
N TRP A 220 -21.99 -1.05 -29.56
CA TRP A 220 -21.05 -2.11 -29.92
C TRP A 220 -21.76 -3.25 -30.66
N PRO A 221 -21.18 -3.83 -31.73
CA PRO A 221 -19.95 -3.41 -32.41
C PRO A 221 -20.10 -2.05 -33.10
N SER A 222 -19.14 -1.15 -32.90
CA SER A 222 -19.33 0.27 -33.19
C SER A 222 -19.52 0.58 -34.68
N VAL A 223 -18.81 -0.13 -35.57
CA VAL A 223 -18.96 0.05 -37.03
C VAL A 223 -20.40 -0.20 -37.48
N GLN A 224 -21.08 -1.16 -36.89
CA GLN A 224 -22.47 -1.49 -37.20
C GLN A 224 -23.39 -0.41 -36.65
N ALA A 225 -23.21 -0.01 -35.39
CA ALA A 225 -24.00 1.05 -34.75
C ALA A 225 -23.96 2.36 -35.56
N PHE A 226 -22.77 2.77 -36.04
CA PHE A 226 -22.60 3.99 -36.84
C PHE A 226 -23.21 3.91 -38.24
N LYS A 227 -23.43 2.71 -38.78
CA LYS A 227 -24.09 2.52 -40.10
C LYS A 227 -25.61 2.57 -40.02
N ILE A 228 -26.18 2.17 -38.88
CA ILE A 228 -27.63 1.96 -38.74
C ILE A 228 -28.34 3.10 -38.00
N HIS A 229 -27.61 3.94 -37.27
CA HIS A 229 -28.20 5.00 -36.45
C HIS A 229 -27.88 6.40 -37.00
N THR A 230 -28.81 7.32 -36.80
CA THR A 230 -28.62 8.74 -37.10
C THR A 230 -27.68 9.38 -36.06
N VAL A 231 -27.11 10.53 -36.40
CA VAL A 231 -26.22 11.30 -35.50
C VAL A 231 -26.92 11.63 -34.18
N SER A 232 -28.15 12.17 -34.22
CA SER A 232 -28.95 12.43 -33.00
C SER A 232 -29.28 11.15 -32.22
N GLY A 233 -29.51 10.03 -32.92
CA GLY A 233 -29.72 8.73 -32.28
C GLY A 233 -28.49 8.22 -31.53
N LEU A 234 -27.30 8.39 -32.12
CA LEU A 234 -26.03 8.05 -31.49
C LEU A 234 -25.73 8.95 -30.29
N GLU A 235 -25.96 10.26 -30.42
CA GLU A 235 -25.80 11.22 -29.33
C GLU A 235 -26.67 10.84 -28.12
N LYS A 236 -27.96 10.56 -28.34
CA LYS A 236 -28.89 10.13 -27.27
C LYS A 236 -28.41 8.84 -26.58
N ARG A 237 -27.87 7.89 -27.32
CA ARG A 237 -27.33 6.63 -26.75
C ARG A 237 -26.06 6.87 -25.94
N ILE A 238 -25.16 7.70 -26.44
CA ILE A 238 -23.92 8.07 -25.74
C ILE A 238 -24.23 8.82 -24.44
N LYS A 239 -25.24 9.71 -24.43
CA LYS A 239 -25.71 10.34 -23.20
C LYS A 239 -26.18 9.30 -22.17
N ARG A 240 -26.96 8.30 -22.58
CA ARG A 240 -27.39 7.20 -21.68
C ARG A 240 -26.25 6.34 -21.16
N VAL A 241 -25.17 6.15 -21.93
CA VAL A 241 -23.97 5.45 -21.46
C VAL A 241 -23.35 6.17 -20.26
N SER A 242 -23.28 7.50 -20.30
CA SER A 242 -22.71 8.30 -19.20
C SER A 242 -23.55 8.26 -17.91
N GLU A 243 -24.81 7.86 -18.02
CA GLU A 243 -25.76 7.68 -16.91
C GLU A 243 -25.73 6.25 -16.35
N ASP A 244 -25.03 5.32 -17.02
CA ASP A 244 -24.94 3.94 -16.57
C ASP A 244 -24.12 3.84 -15.27
N ARG A 245 -24.62 3.06 -14.31
CA ARG A 245 -24.04 2.88 -12.97
C ARG A 245 -23.84 1.40 -12.64
N GLU A 246 -23.86 0.52 -13.64
CA GLU A 246 -23.73 -0.92 -13.44
C GLU A 246 -22.38 -1.34 -12.84
N HIS A 247 -21.30 -0.58 -13.14
CA HIS A 247 -20.02 -0.76 -12.47
C HIS A 247 -19.90 0.14 -11.23
N HIS A 248 -19.62 -0.46 -10.08
CA HIS A 248 -19.32 0.22 -8.83
C HIS A 248 -18.03 -0.32 -8.21
N CYS A 249 -17.17 0.57 -7.71
CA CYS A 249 -15.95 0.22 -7.00
C CYS A 249 -15.53 1.33 -6.03
N ASP A 250 -14.61 1.01 -5.11
CA ASP A 250 -14.16 1.94 -4.07
C ASP A 250 -13.45 3.19 -4.62
N ALA A 251 -12.89 3.12 -5.83
CA ALA A 251 -12.32 4.30 -6.48
C ALA A 251 -13.38 5.35 -6.85
N GLY A 252 -14.67 5.00 -6.89
CA GLY A 252 -15.76 5.94 -7.14
C GLY A 252 -15.54 6.75 -8.42
N THR A 253 -15.57 8.08 -8.32
CA THR A 253 -15.34 9.00 -9.44
C THR A 253 -13.91 8.97 -9.99
N ASP A 254 -12.96 8.39 -9.25
CA ASP A 254 -11.59 8.19 -9.70
C ASP A 254 -11.38 6.92 -10.52
N CYS A 255 -12.39 6.04 -10.58
CA CYS A 255 -12.34 4.85 -11.42
C CYS A 255 -12.11 5.22 -12.91
N PRO A 256 -11.13 4.61 -13.59
CA PRO A 256 -10.87 4.89 -15.00
C PRO A 256 -12.09 4.66 -15.90
N LEU A 257 -12.90 3.63 -15.61
CA LEU A 257 -14.12 3.37 -16.37
C LEU A 257 -15.10 4.52 -16.21
N TYR A 258 -15.35 4.97 -14.97
CA TYR A 258 -16.24 6.10 -14.71
C TYR A 258 -15.79 7.36 -15.45
N LYS A 259 -14.49 7.69 -15.39
CA LYS A 259 -13.92 8.87 -16.09
C LYS A 259 -14.15 8.82 -17.60
N VAL A 260 -13.94 7.65 -18.21
CA VAL A 260 -14.18 7.47 -19.65
C VAL A 260 -15.66 7.66 -19.98
N LEU A 261 -16.56 6.96 -19.28
CA LEU A 261 -18.00 7.02 -19.55
C LEU A 261 -18.57 8.42 -19.31
N TRP A 262 -18.12 9.11 -18.26
CA TRP A 262 -18.54 10.46 -17.92
C TRP A 262 -18.11 11.51 -18.95
N ALA A 263 -16.96 11.34 -19.60
CA ALA A 263 -16.46 12.28 -20.60
C ALA A 263 -17.06 12.09 -22.01
N MET A 264 -17.76 10.97 -22.27
CA MET A 264 -18.28 10.67 -23.61
C MET A 264 -19.29 11.70 -24.15
N PRO A 265 -20.24 12.24 -23.35
CA PRO A 265 -21.21 13.23 -23.83
C PRO A 265 -20.56 14.50 -24.37
N ASP A 266 -19.61 15.08 -23.64
CA ASP A 266 -18.92 16.30 -24.07
C ASP A 266 -18.09 16.05 -25.34
N THR A 267 -17.44 14.88 -25.39
CA THR A 267 -16.67 14.44 -26.55
C THR A 267 -17.56 14.34 -27.80
N ILE A 268 -18.75 13.72 -27.70
CA ILE A 268 -19.64 13.57 -28.86
C ILE A 268 -20.27 14.90 -29.27
N SER A 269 -20.65 15.76 -28.32
CA SER A 269 -21.20 17.09 -28.64
C SER A 269 -20.18 17.96 -29.37
N THR A 270 -18.90 17.87 -29.00
CA THR A 270 -17.81 18.55 -29.70
C THR A 270 -17.69 18.05 -31.15
N ILE A 271 -17.64 16.72 -31.34
CA ILE A 271 -17.54 16.11 -32.68
C ILE A 271 -18.73 16.49 -33.57
N ILE A 272 -19.96 16.47 -33.04
CA ILE A 272 -21.17 16.81 -33.81
C ILE A 272 -21.12 18.27 -34.27
N GLY A 273 -20.69 19.18 -33.40
CA GLY A 273 -20.56 20.61 -33.73
C GLY A 273 -19.55 20.91 -34.84
N GLU A 274 -18.58 20.02 -35.07
CA GLU A 274 -17.60 20.14 -36.16
C GLU A 274 -18.13 19.63 -37.51
N ILE A 275 -19.27 18.93 -37.55
CA ILE A 275 -19.82 18.38 -38.81
C ILE A 275 -20.55 19.48 -39.58
N PRO A 276 -20.08 19.88 -40.78
CA PRO A 276 -20.72 20.94 -41.55
C PRO A 276 -22.15 20.55 -41.97
N GLY A 277 -23.12 21.42 -41.68
CA GLY A 277 -24.52 21.26 -42.11
C GLY A 277 -25.44 20.48 -41.15
N ILE A 278 -24.95 20.04 -39.99
CA ILE A 278 -25.77 19.44 -38.92
C ILE A 278 -25.92 20.47 -37.78
N SER A 279 -26.76 21.48 -37.99
CA SER A 279 -27.25 22.31 -36.88
C SER A 279 -28.52 21.66 -36.37
N LEU A 280 -28.47 21.02 -35.20
CA LEU A 280 -29.66 20.45 -34.55
C LEU A 280 -30.46 21.60 -33.92
N GLU A 281 -31.13 22.39 -34.75
CA GLU A 281 -32.24 23.22 -34.29
C GLU A 281 -33.40 22.27 -33.98
N GLU A 282 -33.81 22.24 -32.72
CA GLU A 282 -34.98 21.50 -32.27
C GLU A 282 -36.18 22.00 -33.08
N SER A 283 -36.68 21.18 -34.00
CA SER A 283 -37.92 21.44 -34.70
C SER A 283 -39.06 21.28 -33.69
N GLU A 284 -39.46 22.38 -33.05
CA GLU A 284 -40.75 22.48 -32.40
C GLU A 284 -41.82 22.27 -33.48
N GLU A 285 -42.55 21.16 -33.37
CA GLU A 285 -43.76 20.90 -34.14
C GLU A 285 -44.79 21.99 -33.83
N GLU A 286 -44.97 22.96 -34.73
CA GLU A 286 -46.15 23.80 -34.75
C GLU A 286 -47.38 22.94 -35.11
N HIS A 287 -48.03 22.41 -34.08
CA HIS A 287 -49.46 22.11 -34.13
C HIS A 287 -50.22 23.45 -34.11
N GLY A 288 -50.49 24.00 -35.30
CA GLY A 288 -51.32 25.19 -35.50
C GLY A 288 -52.48 24.89 -36.44
N GLN A 289 -53.66 24.64 -35.84
CA GLN A 289 -54.94 24.43 -36.51
C GLN A 289 -55.35 25.63 -37.40
N ASN A 290 -55.83 25.32 -38.62
CA ASN A 290 -57.12 25.80 -39.14
C ASN A 290 -57.54 25.02 -40.38
#